data_AF-A0A957HIW0-F1
#
_entry.id   AF-A0A957HIW0-F1
#
_cell.length_a   1.000
_cell.length_b   1.000
_cell.length_c   1.000
_cell.angle_alpha   90.00
_cell.angle_beta   90.00
_cell.angle_gamma   90.00
#
_symmetry.space_group_name_H-M   'P 1'
#
loop_
_entity.id
_entity.type
_entity.pdbx_description
1 polymer ?
#
loop_
_entity_poly.entity_id
_entity_poly.type
_entity_poly.pdbx_seq_one_letter_code
_entity_poly.pdbx_strand_id
1 'polypeptide(L)'
;GAGFHLVRGILPAAPTGQQVTLSLLVWAPPVLAPFAFAGVGLLGLSAAWRETEPDSGILNLGGQRRLRLPYSKTQAYFFMVSLGTLVAVVSSAWDHARSGFENAWLWLPLGVGVFATIVPLGAGAIQGKLNRVELWTYVAAMLLLILTGVLGTYFHVAANLTSEAAIVPERFLRGAPFMSPLLYANMGIIGLLLLLPAEERERP
;
A
#
# COMPACT_ATOMS: atom_id res chain seq x y z
N GLY A 1 4.63 -14.74 -10.19
CA GLY A 1 5.25 -13.58 -9.50
C GLY A 1 6.04 -14.01 -8.28
N ALA A 2 5.37 -14.21 -7.14
CA ALA A 2 6.03 -14.52 -5.87
C ALA A 2 6.94 -15.77 -5.91
N GLY A 3 6.49 -16.87 -6.54
CA GLY A 3 7.31 -18.08 -6.71
C GLY A 3 8.62 -17.85 -7.49
N PHE A 4 8.63 -16.97 -8.49
CA PHE A 4 9.84 -16.62 -9.23
C PHE A 4 10.82 -15.82 -8.36
N HIS A 5 10.32 -14.90 -7.54
CA HIS A 5 11.13 -14.13 -6.60
C HIS A 5 11.69 -15.01 -5.47
N LEU A 6 10.90 -15.97 -4.97
CA LEU A 6 11.34 -16.96 -3.98
C LEU A 6 12.46 -17.86 -4.54
N VAL A 7 12.28 -18.41 -5.75
CA VAL A 7 13.31 -19.26 -6.38
C VAL A 7 14.61 -18.51 -6.63
N ARG A 8 14.54 -17.23 -7.04
CA ARG A 8 15.75 -16.38 -7.16
C ARG A 8 16.37 -15.96 -5.83
N GLY A 9 15.58 -15.93 -4.77
CA GLY A 9 16.05 -15.70 -3.40
C GLY A 9 16.65 -16.94 -2.75
N ILE A 10 16.59 -18.11 -3.39
CA ILE A 10 17.26 -19.33 -2.93
C ILE A 10 18.66 -19.36 -3.55
N LEU A 11 19.67 -19.65 -2.74
CA LEU A 11 21.04 -19.91 -3.20
C LEU A 11 21.26 -21.43 -3.24
N PRO A 12 20.90 -22.14 -4.34
CA PRO A 12 20.93 -23.60 -4.39
C PRO A 12 22.35 -24.18 -4.26
N ALA A 13 23.38 -23.39 -4.54
CA ALA A 13 24.78 -23.77 -4.37
C ALA A 13 25.35 -23.44 -2.98
N ALA A 14 24.57 -22.80 -2.09
CA ALA A 14 25.02 -22.50 -0.73
C ALA A 14 24.97 -23.75 0.18
N PRO A 15 25.77 -23.79 1.26
CA PRO A 15 25.73 -24.87 2.26
C PRO A 15 24.32 -25.08 2.82
N THR A 16 24.01 -26.32 3.21
CA THR A 16 22.73 -26.68 3.85
C THR A 16 22.46 -25.78 5.06
N GLY A 17 21.29 -25.14 5.10
CA GLY A 17 20.92 -24.15 6.13
C GLY A 17 21.26 -22.68 5.78
N GLN A 18 22.00 -22.43 4.69
CA GLN A 18 22.29 -21.08 4.17
C GLN A 18 21.65 -20.80 2.80
N GLN A 19 20.96 -21.79 2.24
CA GLN A 19 20.27 -21.69 0.96
C GLN A 19 19.08 -20.71 0.99
N VAL A 20 18.48 -20.55 2.17
CA VAL A 20 17.49 -19.50 2.49
C VAL A 20 17.97 -18.80 3.75
N THR A 21 18.24 -17.51 3.66
CA THR A 21 18.58 -16.70 4.83
C THR A 21 17.46 -15.70 5.10
N LEU A 22 17.33 -15.26 6.36
CA LEU A 22 16.45 -14.15 6.72
C LEU A 22 16.78 -12.93 5.84
N SER A 23 18.07 -12.72 5.59
CA SER A 23 18.58 -11.71 4.68
C SER A 23 18.04 -11.86 3.25
N LEU A 24 17.93 -13.08 2.71
CA LEU A 24 17.34 -13.30 1.39
C LEU A 24 15.82 -13.12 1.38
N LEU A 25 15.10 -13.54 2.42
CA LEU A 25 13.65 -13.35 2.48
C LEU A 25 13.26 -11.86 2.61
N VAL A 26 14.11 -11.10 3.30
CA VAL A 26 13.90 -9.69 3.62
C VAL A 26 14.45 -8.76 2.54
N TRP A 27 15.63 -9.06 1.99
CA TRP A 27 16.40 -8.14 1.14
C TRP A 27 16.43 -8.52 -0.34
N ALA A 28 15.95 -9.71 -0.72
CA ALA A 28 15.84 -10.12 -2.12
C ALA A 28 14.58 -9.53 -2.79
N PRO A 29 14.30 -9.83 -4.08
CA PRO A 29 13.20 -9.20 -4.84
C PRO A 29 11.87 -9.23 -4.07
N PRO A 30 11.06 -8.18 -4.16
CA PRO A 30 9.97 -7.95 -3.21
C PRO A 30 8.91 -9.05 -3.35
N VAL A 31 9.02 -10.09 -2.52
CA VAL A 31 8.06 -11.22 -2.47
C VAL A 31 6.65 -10.71 -2.17
N LEU A 32 6.56 -9.58 -1.46
CA LEU A 32 5.31 -8.90 -1.13
C LEU A 32 4.70 -8.10 -2.29
N ALA A 33 5.49 -7.64 -3.27
CA ALA A 33 4.97 -6.81 -4.36
C ALA A 33 3.90 -7.51 -5.21
N PRO A 34 4.05 -8.80 -5.61
CA PRO A 34 2.97 -9.53 -6.28
C PRO A 34 1.65 -9.58 -5.49
N PHE A 35 1.70 -9.61 -4.16
CA PHE A 35 0.48 -9.60 -3.33
C PHE A 35 -0.18 -8.22 -3.32
N ALA A 36 0.61 -7.13 -3.32
CA ALA A 36 0.09 -5.78 -3.49
C ALA A 36 -0.64 -5.62 -4.85
N PHE A 37 -0.05 -6.13 -5.93
CA PHE A 37 -0.71 -6.13 -7.26
C PHE A 37 -1.98 -6.98 -7.30
N ALA A 38 -1.98 -8.16 -6.66
CA ALA A 38 -3.18 -8.97 -6.53
C ALA A 38 -4.29 -8.25 -5.74
N GLY A 39 -3.93 -7.51 -4.69
CA GLY A 39 -4.85 -6.67 -3.93
C GLY A 39 -5.51 -5.58 -4.79
N VAL A 40 -4.74 -4.90 -5.65
CA VAL A 40 -5.28 -3.94 -6.62
C VAL A 40 -6.22 -4.63 -7.62
N GLY A 41 -5.88 -5.84 -8.08
CA GLY A 41 -6.77 -6.64 -8.93
C GLY A 41 -8.08 -7.01 -8.25
N LEU A 42 -8.03 -7.39 -6.96
CA LEU A 42 -9.22 -7.67 -6.16
C LEU A 42 -10.07 -6.42 -5.92
N LEU A 43 -9.46 -5.25 -5.69
CA LEU A 43 -10.16 -3.96 -5.65
C LEU A 43 -10.89 -3.68 -6.97
N GLY A 44 -10.23 -3.90 -8.11
CA GLY A 44 -10.83 -3.72 -9.43
C GLY A 44 -11.99 -4.68 -9.69
N LEU A 45 -11.84 -5.97 -9.35
CA LEU A 45 -12.91 -6.97 -9.51
C LEU A 45 -14.09 -6.68 -8.58
N SER A 46 -13.82 -6.35 -7.32
CA SER A 46 -14.86 -6.01 -6.34
C SER A 46 -15.61 -4.73 -6.68
N ALA A 47 -15.01 -3.82 -7.45
CA ALA A 47 -15.72 -2.66 -7.98
C ALA A 47 -16.95 -3.05 -8.82
N ALA A 48 -16.93 -4.19 -9.52
CA ALA A 48 -18.06 -4.71 -10.29
C ALA A 48 -19.17 -5.34 -9.42
N TRP A 49 -18.87 -5.70 -8.16
CA TRP A 49 -19.86 -6.27 -7.25
C TRP A 49 -20.75 -5.18 -6.67
N ARG A 50 -22.06 -5.42 -6.67
CA ARG A 50 -23.06 -4.52 -6.10
C ARG A 50 -23.60 -5.09 -4.81
N GLU A 51 -23.68 -4.25 -3.79
CA GLU A 51 -24.45 -4.58 -2.60
C GLU A 51 -25.94 -4.34 -2.85
N THR A 52 -26.82 -5.05 -2.16
CA THR A 52 -28.28 -4.84 -2.30
C THR A 52 -28.71 -3.46 -1.83
N GLU A 53 -28.03 -2.97 -0.79
CA GLU A 53 -28.08 -1.60 -0.30
C GLU A 53 -26.64 -1.15 -0.01
N PRO A 54 -26.29 0.14 -0.19
CA PRO A 54 -24.97 0.63 0.14
C PRO A 54 -24.59 0.34 1.59
N ASP A 55 -23.37 -0.14 1.80
CA ASP A 55 -22.79 -0.48 3.11
C ASP A 55 -23.46 -1.65 3.84
N SER A 56 -24.29 -2.45 3.15
CA SER A 56 -25.01 -3.56 3.78
C SER A 56 -24.17 -4.83 4.01
N GLY A 57 -23.07 -5.01 3.28
CA GLY A 57 -22.31 -6.26 3.26
C GLY A 57 -23.06 -7.43 2.59
N ILE A 58 -24.16 -7.18 1.90
CA ILE A 58 -24.93 -8.20 1.19
C ILE A 58 -24.75 -8.01 -0.31
N LEU A 59 -23.92 -8.85 -0.94
CA LEU A 59 -23.70 -8.82 -2.38
C LEU A 59 -24.87 -9.43 -3.16
N ASN A 60 -25.24 -8.76 -4.25
CA ASN A 60 -26.15 -9.29 -5.26
C ASN A 60 -25.35 -10.02 -6.34
N LEU A 61 -25.52 -11.34 -6.44
CA LEU A 61 -24.82 -12.19 -7.42
C LEU A 61 -25.66 -12.43 -8.70
N GLY A 62 -26.78 -11.73 -8.85
CA GLY A 62 -27.73 -11.89 -9.95
C GLY A 62 -28.92 -12.80 -9.62
N GLY A 63 -30.08 -12.46 -10.18
CA GLY A 63 -31.33 -13.16 -9.92
C GLY A 63 -31.73 -13.07 -8.43
N GLN A 64 -31.95 -14.22 -7.79
CA GLN A 64 -32.28 -14.31 -6.36
C GLN A 64 -31.06 -14.64 -5.47
N ARG A 65 -29.85 -14.76 -6.04
CA ARG A 65 -28.66 -15.18 -5.28
C ARG A 65 -28.05 -14.01 -4.53
N ARG A 66 -27.97 -14.14 -3.21
CA ARG A 66 -27.37 -13.15 -2.30
C ARG A 66 -26.25 -13.79 -1.49
N LEU A 67 -25.16 -13.06 -1.28
CA LEU A 67 -24.05 -13.49 -0.43
C LEU A 67 -23.82 -12.45 0.66
N ARG A 68 -23.94 -12.87 1.93
CA ARG A 68 -23.62 -12.02 3.08
C ARG A 68 -22.14 -12.14 3.40
N LEU A 69 -21.44 -11.02 3.33
CA LEU A 69 -20.06 -10.88 3.75
C LEU A 69 -19.97 -10.45 5.22
N PRO A 70 -18.83 -10.71 5.89
CA PRO A 70 -18.61 -10.24 7.26
C PRO A 70 -18.46 -8.71 7.36
N TYR A 71 -18.11 -8.04 6.26
CA TYR A 71 -17.90 -6.59 6.18
C TYR A 71 -18.56 -6.04 4.93
N SER A 72 -18.98 -4.77 4.99
CA SER A 72 -19.41 -4.06 3.79
C SER A 72 -18.25 -3.83 2.82
N LYS A 73 -18.56 -3.54 1.56
CA LYS A 73 -17.57 -3.20 0.53
C LYS A 73 -16.71 -2.02 0.95
N THR A 74 -17.32 -0.97 1.53
CA THR A 74 -16.60 0.21 2.05
C THR A 74 -15.65 -0.17 3.20
N GLN A 75 -16.11 -0.99 4.15
CA GLN A 75 -15.26 -1.48 5.25
C GLN A 75 -14.09 -2.31 4.71
N ALA A 76 -14.35 -3.23 3.78
CA ALA A 76 -13.33 -4.03 3.13
C ALA A 76 -12.31 -3.15 2.40
N TYR A 77 -12.75 -2.05 1.77
CA TYR A 77 -11.88 -1.10 1.09
C TYR A 77 -10.98 -0.34 2.08
N PHE A 78 -11.51 0.10 3.22
CA PHE A 78 -10.69 0.68 4.28
C PHE A 78 -9.64 -0.30 4.81
N PHE A 79 -10.00 -1.57 5.01
CA PHE A 79 -9.02 -2.60 5.40
C PHE A 79 -7.97 -2.86 4.34
N MET A 80 -8.32 -2.82 3.06
CA MET A 80 -7.35 -2.97 1.97
C MET A 80 -6.39 -1.78 1.89
N VAL A 81 -6.85 -0.54 2.10
CA VAL A 81 -5.97 0.64 2.20
C VAL A 81 -5.04 0.52 3.41
N SER A 82 -5.56 0.09 4.56
CA SER A 82 -4.76 -0.19 5.75
C SER A 82 -3.66 -1.22 5.47
N LEU A 83 -4.02 -2.38 4.89
CA LEU A 83 -3.08 -3.45 4.58
C LEU A 83 -2.04 -3.02 3.52
N GLY A 84 -2.46 -2.31 2.47
CA GLY A 84 -1.56 -1.77 1.45
C GLY A 84 -0.58 -0.75 2.03
N THR A 85 -1.04 0.09 2.95
CA THR A 85 -0.20 1.04 3.68
C THR A 85 0.77 0.32 4.61
N LEU A 86 0.33 -0.73 5.32
CA LEU A 86 1.20 -1.54 6.17
C LEU A 86 2.34 -2.19 5.36
N VAL A 87 2.03 -2.70 4.16
CA VAL A 87 3.05 -3.25 3.26
C VAL A 87 4.06 -2.16 2.87
N ALA A 88 3.60 -0.94 2.58
CA ALA A 88 4.48 0.20 2.30
C ALA A 88 5.36 0.58 3.51
N VAL A 89 4.79 0.58 4.72
CA VAL A 89 5.51 0.81 5.98
C VAL A 89 6.62 -0.21 6.19
N VAL A 90 6.30 -1.49 6.11
CA VAL A 90 7.26 -2.58 6.31
C VAL A 90 8.36 -2.52 5.24
N SER A 91 7.99 -2.26 3.98
CA SER A 91 8.96 -2.11 2.90
C SER A 91 9.90 -0.92 3.11
N SER A 92 9.36 0.24 3.47
CA SER A 92 10.14 1.46 3.72
C SER A 92 11.03 1.33 4.96
N ALA A 93 10.50 0.74 6.04
CA ALA A 93 11.25 0.51 7.27
C ALA A 93 12.46 -0.40 7.02
N TRP A 94 12.28 -1.47 6.24
CA TRP A 94 13.41 -2.34 5.90
C TRP A 94 14.44 -1.60 5.05
N ASP A 95 14.02 -0.92 3.98
CA ASP A 95 14.97 -0.22 3.11
C ASP A 95 15.79 0.83 3.87
N HIS A 96 15.15 1.60 4.76
CA HIS A 96 15.81 2.63 5.56
C HIS A 96 16.66 2.07 6.70
N ALA A 97 16.36 0.85 7.19
CA ALA A 97 17.20 0.17 8.17
C ALA A 97 18.60 -0.15 7.61
N ARG A 98 18.77 -0.24 6.28
CA ARG A 98 20.08 -0.46 5.65
C ARG A 98 21.07 0.67 5.91
N SER A 99 20.56 1.89 6.06
CA SER A 99 21.37 3.07 6.41
C SER A 99 21.20 3.46 7.88
N GLY A 100 20.71 2.56 8.73
CA GLY A 100 20.56 2.79 10.17
C GLY A 100 19.67 3.98 10.56
N PHE A 101 18.82 4.46 9.65
CA PHE A 101 18.03 5.70 9.84
C PHE A 101 18.87 6.94 10.23
N GLU A 102 20.12 7.05 9.75
CA GLU A 102 21.03 8.17 10.08
C GLU A 102 20.47 9.55 9.68
N ASN A 103 19.67 9.62 8.62
CA ASN A 103 18.99 10.84 8.20
C ASN A 103 17.59 10.92 8.83
N ALA A 104 17.31 12.01 9.55
CA ALA A 104 16.02 12.26 10.20
C ALA A 104 14.81 12.16 9.24
N TRP A 105 14.96 12.51 7.97
CA TRP A 105 13.91 12.41 6.95
C TRP A 105 13.45 10.96 6.69
N LEU A 106 14.29 9.97 7.00
CA LEU A 106 13.95 8.56 6.84
C LEU A 106 12.88 8.08 7.84
N TRP A 107 12.66 8.84 8.92
CA TRP A 107 11.64 8.55 9.93
C TRP A 107 10.24 9.02 9.53
N LEU A 108 10.14 10.03 8.65
CA LEU A 108 8.87 10.58 8.19
C LEU A 108 7.94 9.50 7.60
N PRO A 109 8.38 8.67 6.63
CA PRO A 109 7.51 7.61 6.09
C PRO A 109 7.13 6.55 7.12
N LEU A 110 7.98 6.28 8.12
CA LEU A 110 7.63 5.34 9.19
C LEU A 110 6.50 5.90 10.07
N GLY A 111 6.64 7.13 10.56
CA GLY A 111 5.64 7.75 11.43
C GLY A 111 4.31 7.98 10.71
N VAL A 112 4.36 8.61 9.53
CA VAL A 112 3.16 8.88 8.72
C VAL A 112 2.52 7.58 8.24
N GLY A 113 3.31 6.61 7.78
CA GLY A 113 2.79 5.34 7.30
C GLY A 113 2.13 4.50 8.39
N VAL A 114 2.69 4.45 9.61
CA VAL A 114 2.05 3.77 10.76
C VAL A 114 0.73 4.43 11.11
N PHE A 115 0.71 5.77 11.21
CA PHE A 115 -0.51 6.52 11.46
C PHE A 115 -1.58 6.23 10.39
N ALA A 116 -1.19 6.30 9.12
CA ALA A 116 -2.08 6.05 7.99
C ALA A 116 -2.40 4.57 7.75
N THR A 117 -1.79 3.64 8.48
CA THR A 117 -2.20 2.24 8.56
C THR A 117 -3.33 2.07 9.57
N ILE A 118 -3.19 2.71 10.74
CA ILE A 118 -4.13 2.61 11.85
C ILE A 118 -5.45 3.33 11.53
N VAL A 119 -5.39 4.50 10.89
CA VAL A 119 -6.59 5.31 10.63
C VAL A 119 -7.60 4.60 9.71
N PRO A 120 -7.23 4.03 8.54
CA PRO A 120 -8.13 3.21 7.74
C PRO A 120 -8.55 1.91 8.44
N LEU A 121 -7.68 1.30 9.25
CA LEU A 121 -8.06 0.13 10.05
C LEU A 121 -9.21 0.46 11.00
N GLY A 122 -9.12 1.59 11.70
CA GLY A 122 -10.18 2.11 12.56
C GLY A 122 -11.44 2.45 11.78
N ALA A 123 -11.32 3.13 10.64
CA ALA A 123 -12.44 3.48 9.77
C ALA A 123 -13.21 2.23 9.28
N GLY A 124 -12.50 1.16 8.90
CA GLY A 124 -13.14 -0.10 8.50
C GLY A 124 -13.79 -0.86 9.66
N ALA A 125 -13.34 -0.65 10.89
CA ALA A 125 -13.90 -1.28 12.09
C ALA A 125 -15.16 -0.57 12.63
N ILE A 126 -15.37 0.70 12.25
CA ILE A 126 -16.57 1.46 12.63
C ILE A 126 -17.78 0.92 11.86
N GLN A 127 -18.90 0.75 12.57
CA GLN A 127 -20.18 0.40 11.97
C GLN A 127 -20.94 1.69 11.62
N GLY A 128 -21.34 1.82 10.36
CA GLY A 128 -22.05 3.00 9.87
C GLY A 128 -21.14 4.11 9.37
N LYS A 129 -21.67 5.33 9.26
CA LYS A 129 -20.99 6.46 8.66
C LYS A 129 -19.97 7.07 9.63
N LEU A 130 -18.81 7.44 9.09
CA LEU A 130 -17.80 8.20 9.84
C LEU A 130 -18.38 9.55 10.28
N ASN A 131 -18.14 9.92 11.53
CA ASN A 131 -18.43 11.27 12.01
C ASN A 131 -17.41 12.28 11.46
N ARG A 132 -17.65 13.57 11.71
CA ARG A 132 -16.83 14.65 11.16
C ARG A 132 -15.35 14.55 11.58
N VAL A 133 -15.07 14.17 12.83
CA VAL A 133 -13.69 14.06 13.33
C VAL A 133 -12.98 12.88 12.71
N GLU A 134 -13.64 11.73 12.63
CA GLU A 134 -13.12 10.52 11.98
C GLU A 134 -12.83 10.77 10.50
N LEU A 135 -13.76 11.44 9.80
CA LEU A 135 -13.60 11.80 8.40
C LEU A 135 -12.40 12.72 8.16
N TRP A 136 -12.27 13.80 8.94
CA TRP A 136 -11.13 14.71 8.78
C TRP A 136 -9.80 14.06 9.18
N THR A 137 -9.80 13.18 10.19
CA THR A 137 -8.61 12.39 10.56
C THR A 137 -8.20 11.46 9.42
N TYR A 138 -9.18 10.80 8.79
CA TYR A 138 -8.96 9.96 7.62
C TYR A 138 -8.40 10.74 6.43
N VAL A 139 -9.03 11.86 6.07
CA VAL A 139 -8.56 12.74 4.98
C VAL A 139 -7.15 13.23 5.25
N ALA A 140 -6.86 13.70 6.47
CA ALA A 140 -5.53 14.15 6.84
C ALA A 140 -4.47 13.03 6.72
N ALA A 141 -4.78 11.82 7.18
CA ALA A 141 -3.89 10.67 7.03
C ALA A 141 -3.57 10.36 5.56
N MET A 142 -4.57 10.39 4.68
CA MET A 142 -4.37 10.12 3.25
C MET A 142 -3.58 11.24 2.55
N LEU A 143 -3.81 12.51 2.91
CA LEU A 143 -3.03 13.63 2.38
C LEU A 143 -1.57 13.57 2.85
N LEU A 144 -1.33 13.22 4.12
CA LEU A 144 0.03 13.03 4.64
C LEU A 144 0.76 11.91 3.90
N LEU A 145 0.08 10.80 3.58
CA LEU A 145 0.63 9.72 2.75
C LEU A 145 1.05 10.23 1.36
N ILE A 146 0.19 11.01 0.70
CA ILE A 146 0.48 11.59 -0.62
C ILE A 146 1.72 12.50 -0.55
N LEU A 147 1.74 13.42 0.41
CA LEU A 147 2.87 14.33 0.60
C LEU A 147 4.17 13.57 0.90
N THR A 148 4.10 12.56 1.77
CA THR A 148 5.24 11.70 2.10
C THR A 148 5.77 10.96 0.88
N GLY A 149 4.88 10.40 0.04
CA GLY A 149 5.28 9.70 -1.17
C GLY A 149 5.92 10.61 -2.23
N VAL A 150 5.36 11.81 -2.41
CA VAL A 150 5.91 12.81 -3.35
C VAL A 150 7.27 13.33 -2.86
N LEU A 151 7.38 13.69 -1.58
CA LEU A 151 8.64 14.15 -0.98
C LEU A 151 9.70 13.04 -0.98
N GLY A 152 9.32 11.81 -0.66
CA GLY A 152 10.22 10.66 -0.71
C GLY A 152 10.76 10.43 -2.12
N THR A 153 9.91 10.55 -3.15
CA THR A 153 10.33 10.47 -4.56
C THR A 153 11.35 11.55 -4.89
N TYR A 154 11.09 12.79 -4.49
CA TYR A 154 12.04 13.89 -4.64
C TYR A 154 13.39 13.59 -3.97
N PHE A 155 13.40 13.14 -2.71
CA PHE A 155 14.64 12.83 -1.99
C PHE A 155 15.39 11.65 -2.60
N HIS A 156 14.70 10.63 -3.08
CA HIS A 156 15.34 9.49 -3.78
C HIS A 156 15.96 9.93 -5.11
N VAL A 157 15.29 10.78 -5.89
CA VAL A 157 15.86 11.37 -7.11
C VAL A 157 17.09 12.20 -6.76
N ALA A 158 16.98 13.09 -5.78
CA ALA A 158 18.09 13.96 -5.35
C ALA A 158 19.32 13.17 -4.90
N ALA A 159 19.14 12.07 -4.16
CA ALA A 159 20.23 11.18 -3.74
C ALA A 159 20.98 10.51 -4.91
N ASN A 160 20.28 10.30 -6.03
CA ASN A 160 20.83 9.67 -7.23
C ASN A 160 21.50 10.66 -8.19
N LEU A 161 21.26 11.96 -8.05
CA LEU A 161 21.94 12.98 -8.84
C LEU A 161 23.39 13.20 -8.38
N THR A 162 24.21 13.74 -9.27
CA THR A 162 25.54 14.26 -8.89
C THR A 162 25.41 15.61 -8.16
N SER A 163 26.51 16.12 -7.61
CA SER A 163 26.56 17.46 -7.01
C SER A 163 26.19 18.59 -7.99
N GLU A 164 26.32 18.33 -9.30
CA GLU A 164 25.94 19.25 -10.38
C GLU A 164 24.54 18.95 -10.94
N ALA A 165 23.73 18.17 -10.23
CA ALA A 165 22.40 17.72 -10.65
C ALA A 165 22.37 16.92 -11.96
N ALA A 166 23.48 16.26 -12.34
CA ALA A 166 23.54 15.43 -13.53
C ALA A 166 22.95 14.03 -13.28
N ILE A 167 22.28 13.49 -14.29
CA ILE A 167 21.72 12.13 -14.27
C ILE A 167 22.81 11.13 -14.64
N VAL A 168 23.04 10.17 -13.74
CA VAL A 168 23.91 9.00 -14.01
C VAL A 168 23.04 7.74 -13.95
N PRO A 169 22.79 7.05 -15.09
CA PRO A 169 21.87 5.91 -15.13
C PRO A 169 22.15 4.83 -14.08
N GLU A 170 23.42 4.54 -13.82
CA GLU A 170 23.85 3.56 -12.82
C GLU A 170 23.37 3.90 -11.40
N ARG A 171 23.33 5.19 -11.02
CA ARG A 171 22.83 5.62 -9.71
C ARG A 171 21.33 5.42 -9.59
N PHE A 172 20.57 5.55 -10.67
CA PHE A 172 19.12 5.29 -10.67
C PHE A 172 18.79 3.79 -10.75
N LEU A 173 19.70 2.97 -11.29
CA LEU A 173 19.55 1.51 -11.34
C LEU A 173 19.94 0.82 -10.03
N ARG A 174 21.01 1.27 -9.36
CA ARG A 174 21.55 0.64 -8.14
C ARG A 174 21.40 1.45 -6.86
N GLY A 175 21.06 2.74 -6.97
CA GLY A 175 20.91 3.64 -5.83
C GLY A 175 19.49 3.63 -5.25
N ALA A 176 19.04 4.78 -4.76
CA ALA A 176 17.75 4.91 -4.09
C ALA A 176 16.60 4.66 -5.09
N PRO A 177 15.66 3.75 -4.81
CA PRO A 177 14.61 3.41 -5.76
C PRO A 177 13.57 4.54 -5.85
N PHE A 178 13.68 5.40 -6.87
CA PHE A 178 12.91 6.65 -6.95
C PHE A 178 11.40 6.47 -7.09
N MET A 179 10.91 5.34 -7.61
CA MET A 179 9.47 5.04 -7.68
C MET A 179 8.91 4.41 -6.41
N SER A 180 9.76 3.88 -5.51
CA SER A 180 9.30 3.17 -4.30
C SER A 180 8.41 4.02 -3.40
N PRO A 181 8.74 5.32 -3.14
CA PRO A 181 7.90 6.17 -2.28
C PRO A 181 6.50 6.44 -2.84
N LEU A 182 6.29 6.32 -4.16
CA LEU A 182 4.99 6.55 -4.79
C LEU A 182 3.93 5.53 -4.33
N LEU A 183 4.32 4.40 -3.73
CA LEU A 183 3.36 3.47 -3.14
C LEU A 183 2.53 4.14 -2.03
N TYR A 184 3.14 5.00 -1.20
CA TYR A 184 2.39 5.77 -0.21
C TYR A 184 1.40 6.72 -0.85
N ALA A 185 1.80 7.41 -1.92
CA ALA A 185 0.91 8.31 -2.64
C ALA A 185 -0.26 7.55 -3.30
N ASN A 186 0.01 6.39 -3.88
CA ASN A 186 -1.03 5.53 -4.44
C ASN A 186 -2.05 5.09 -3.37
N MET A 187 -1.58 4.67 -2.18
CA MET A 187 -2.49 4.29 -1.09
C MET A 187 -3.31 5.48 -0.57
N GLY A 188 -2.69 6.66 -0.45
CA GLY A 188 -3.41 7.89 -0.08
C GLY A 188 -4.47 8.28 -1.11
N ILE A 189 -4.17 8.21 -2.40
CA ILE A 189 -5.14 8.48 -3.47
C ILE A 189 -6.28 7.46 -3.43
N ILE A 190 -5.97 6.17 -3.37
CA ILE A 190 -7.00 5.11 -3.28
C ILE A 190 -7.88 5.34 -2.05
N GLY A 191 -7.31 5.67 -0.89
CA GLY A 191 -8.07 5.98 0.31
C GLY A 191 -9.01 7.17 0.14
N LEU A 192 -8.57 8.26 -0.48
CA LEU A 192 -9.45 9.41 -0.77
C LEU A 192 -10.56 9.06 -1.76
N LEU A 193 -10.29 8.20 -2.75
CA LEU A 193 -11.32 7.72 -3.68
C LEU A 193 -12.45 6.95 -2.97
N LEU A 194 -12.18 6.34 -1.81
CA LEU A 194 -13.22 5.65 -1.03
C LEU A 194 -14.29 6.59 -0.47
N LEU A 195 -13.98 7.88 -0.37
CA LEU A 195 -14.92 8.89 0.12
C LEU A 195 -15.84 9.42 -0.98
N LEU A 196 -15.59 9.07 -2.25
CA LEU A 196 -16.48 9.45 -3.34
C LEU A 196 -17.81 8.69 -3.20
N PRO A 197 -18.95 9.37 -3.39
CA PRO A 197 -20.25 8.73 -3.29
C PRO A 197 -20.33 7.59 -4.30
N ALA A 198 -20.78 6.43 -3.82
CA ALA A 198 -21.18 5.32 -4.66
C ALA A 198 -22.50 5.67 -5.36
N GLU A 199 -22.48 6.63 -6.28
CA GLU A 199 -23.59 6.79 -7.22
C GLU A 199 -23.57 5.57 -8.17
N GLU A 200 -24.10 4.44 -7.70
CA GLU A 200 -24.51 3.35 -8.57
C GLU A 200 -25.75 3.84 -9.32
N ARG A 201 -25.54 4.64 -10.39
CA ARG A 201 -26.62 5.02 -11.30
C ARG A 201 -27.38 3.75 -11.69
N GLU A 202 -28.63 3.67 -11.27
CA GLU A 202 -29.62 2.86 -11.94
C GLU A 202 -29.56 3.27 -13.42
N ARG A 203 -29.00 2.41 -14.26
CA ARG A 203 -29.18 2.58 -15.69
C ARG A 203 -30.66 2.25 -15.93
N PRO A 204 -31.44 3.17 -16.54
CA PRO A 204 -32.83 2.90 -16.89
C PRO A 204 -32.93 1.71 -17.86
#